data_AF-A0A7R9LFL2-F1
#
_entry.id   AF-A0A7R9LFL2-F1
#
_cell.length_a   1.000
_cell.length_b   1.000
_cell.length_c   1.000
_cell.angle_alpha   90.00
_cell.angle_beta   90.00
_cell.angle_gamma   90.00
#
_symmetry.space_group_name_H-M   'P 1'
#
loop_
_entity.id
_entity.type
_entity.pdbx_description
1 polymer ?
#
loop_
_entity_poly.entity_id
_entity_poly.type
_entity_poly.pdbx_seq_one_letter_code
_entity_poly.pdbx_strand_id
1 'polypeptide(L)'
;MNLIPDNIIAATFTTHYTALVALDPHNLTLGYKKVSERAFKPNMLGLCVFSLILGFAVLHLDSKADTIRQLLHETNAICMRILLTLISALTLPVTMKCMEEKNKLSQTVSQFVLPLAMTMHMPGAATYYPMVSLFVAQMHGMTITFQMTISLVEGIRTATNITGDSIIPYY
;
A
#
# COMPACT_ATOMS: atom_id res chain seq x y z
N MET A 1 -3.25 -12.26 33.68
CA MET A 1 -1.87 -12.52 33.20
C MET A 1 -1.72 -11.75 31.90
N ASN A 2 -0.97 -10.66 31.90
CA ASN A 2 -0.88 -9.78 30.73
C ASN A 2 -0.09 -10.53 29.64
N LEU A 3 -0.76 -10.91 28.55
CA LEU A 3 -0.19 -11.78 27.52
C LEU A 3 0.89 -11.06 26.70
N ILE A 4 0.97 -9.73 26.83
CA ILE A 4 1.91 -8.86 26.13
C ILE A 4 2.50 -7.87 27.14
N PRO A 5 3.84 -7.79 27.29
CA PRO A 5 4.48 -6.85 28.21
C PRO A 5 4.39 -5.40 27.70
N ASP A 6 4.15 -4.45 28.62
CA ASP A 6 3.93 -3.02 28.32
C ASP A 6 5.08 -2.38 27.53
N ASN A 7 6.30 -2.91 27.67
CA ASN A 7 7.48 -2.48 26.91
C ASN A 7 7.32 -2.68 25.40
N ILE A 8 6.68 -3.76 24.96
CA ILE A 8 6.45 -4.05 23.53
C ILE A 8 5.35 -3.14 22.99
N ILE A 9 4.32 -2.86 23.79
CA ILE A 9 3.23 -1.95 23.43
C ILE A 9 3.79 -0.54 23.27
N ALA A 10 4.58 -0.06 24.23
CA ALA A 10 5.24 1.24 24.14
C ALA A 10 6.20 1.33 22.94
N ALA A 11 7.01 0.31 22.66
CA ALA A 11 7.92 0.32 21.51
C ALA A 11 7.20 0.37 20.15
N THR A 12 5.95 -0.10 20.09
CA THR A 12 5.15 -0.15 18.86
C THR A 12 4.46 1.20 18.56
N PHE A 13 3.95 1.87 19.60
CA PHE A 13 3.15 3.10 19.43
C PHE A 13 3.91 4.40 19.69
N THR A 14 5.14 4.32 20.21
CA THR A 14 5.96 5.50 20.51
C THR A 14 7.23 5.50 19.67
N THR A 15 7.42 6.57 18.89
CA THR A 15 8.65 6.81 18.13
C THR A 15 9.48 7.88 18.83
N HIS A 16 10.77 7.59 19.04
CA HIS A 16 11.73 8.57 19.51
C HIS A 16 12.25 9.36 18.31
N TYR A 17 11.98 10.66 18.26
CA TYR A 17 12.65 11.55 17.32
C TYR A 17 13.54 12.51 18.09
N THR A 18 14.60 12.96 17.42
CA THR A 18 15.53 13.93 17.99
C THR A 18 15.22 15.28 17.38
N ALA A 19 14.66 16.18 18.19
CA ALA A 19 14.50 17.57 17.80
C ALA A 19 15.73 18.37 18.25
N LEU A 20 16.16 19.29 17.40
CA LEU A 20 17.16 20.29 17.75
C LEU A 20 16.41 21.52 18.26
N VAL A 21 16.52 21.80 19.54
CA VAL A 21 15.95 23.01 20.14
C VAL A 21 17.09 24.01 20.35
N ALA A 22 16.92 25.24 19.86
CA ALA A 22 17.87 26.31 20.09
C ALA A 22 17.89 26.66 21.59
N LEU A 23 19.08 26.81 22.18
CA LEU A 23 19.23 27.09 23.62
C LEU A 23 18.73 28.48 24.01
N ASP A 24 18.66 29.44 23.09
CA ASP A 24 18.17 30.80 23.32
C ASP A 24 17.53 31.40 22.04
N PRO A 25 16.29 31.90 22.06
CA PRO A 25 15.62 32.43 20.86
C PRO A 25 16.12 33.81 20.41
N HIS A 26 16.94 34.50 21.21
CA HIS A 26 17.45 35.85 20.89
C HIS A 26 18.95 35.91 20.54
N ASN A 27 19.69 34.82 20.70
CA ASN A 27 21.11 34.75 20.33
C ASN A 27 21.38 33.50 19.47
N LEU A 28 21.54 33.71 18.16
CA LEU A 28 21.80 32.67 17.15
C LEU A 28 23.16 31.97 17.30
N THR A 29 23.99 32.37 18.27
CA THR A 29 25.32 31.81 18.55
C THR A 29 25.32 30.75 19.66
N LEU A 30 24.22 30.61 20.43
CA LEU A 30 24.12 29.57 21.46
C LEU A 30 23.67 28.25 20.82
N GLY A 31 24.49 27.22 21.00
CA GLY A 31 24.38 25.93 20.33
C GLY A 31 23.03 25.22 20.43
N TYR A 32 22.87 24.20 19.60
CA TYR A 32 21.66 23.38 19.57
C TYR A 32 21.70 22.32 20.67
N LYS A 33 20.64 22.20 21.48
CA LYS A 33 20.47 21.07 22.39
C LYS A 33 19.66 19.99 21.69
N LYS A 34 20.24 18.79 21.58
CA LYS A 34 19.53 17.60 21.10
C LYS A 34 18.55 17.16 22.19
N VAL A 35 17.26 17.35 21.97
CA VAL A 35 16.20 16.89 22.87
C VAL A 35 15.55 15.67 22.23
N SER A 36 15.53 14.54 22.95
CA SER A 36 14.77 13.36 22.51
C SER A 36 13.33 13.55 22.96
N GLU A 37 12.45 13.73 22.00
CA GLU A 37 11.02 13.89 22.24
C GLU A 37 10.30 12.62 21.80
N ARG A 38 9.31 12.21 22.60
CA ARG A 38 8.49 11.03 22.31
C ARG A 38 7.24 11.51 21.60
N ALA A 39 7.15 11.21 20.30
CA ALA A 39 5.88 11.29 19.60
C ALA A 39 5.14 9.98 19.79
N PHE A 40 3.84 10.08 20.09
CA PHE A 40 2.91 8.97 19.87
C PHE A 40 2.70 8.82 18.37
N LYS A 41 3.67 8.19 17.71
CA LYS A 41 3.68 7.89 16.30
C LYS A 41 4.09 6.43 16.17
N PRO A 42 3.30 5.60 15.46
CA PRO A 42 3.59 4.18 15.36
C PRO A 42 4.95 3.97 14.71
N ASN A 43 5.79 3.16 15.37
CA ASN A 43 7.11 2.82 14.88
C ASN A 43 6.97 1.64 13.91
N MET A 44 7.34 1.87 12.64
CA MET A 44 7.21 0.85 11.59
C MET A 44 8.07 -0.39 11.90
N LEU A 45 9.25 -0.21 12.51
CA LEU A 45 10.12 -1.33 12.91
C LEU A 45 9.52 -2.15 14.05
N GLY A 46 8.97 -1.47 15.07
CA GLY A 46 8.30 -2.13 16.20
C GLY A 46 7.09 -2.94 15.75
N LEU A 47 6.31 -2.39 14.81
CA LEU A 47 5.16 -3.07 14.23
C LEU A 47 5.56 -4.32 13.43
N CYS A 48 6.64 -4.25 12.64
CA CYS A 48 7.16 -5.39 11.89
C CYS A 48 7.63 -6.52 12.84
N VAL A 49 8.40 -6.19 13.87
CA VAL A 49 8.90 -7.17 14.85
C VAL A 49 7.75 -7.82 15.61
N PHE A 50 6.76 -7.03 16.04
CA PHE A 50 5.56 -7.55 16.68
C PHE A 50 4.78 -8.50 15.76
N SER A 51 4.57 -8.11 14.49
CA SER A 51 3.87 -8.94 13.50
C SER A 51 4.57 -10.28 13.25
N LEU A 52 5.91 -10.28 13.18
CA LEU A 52 6.70 -11.51 13.03
C LEU A 52 6.58 -12.43 14.24
N ILE A 53 6.66 -11.88 15.46
CA ILE A 53 6.52 -12.65 16.71
C ILE A 53 5.10 -13.24 16.82
N LEU A 54 4.08 -12.43 16.54
CA LEU A 54 2.69 -12.87 16.53
C LEU A 54 2.46 -13.98 15.50
N GLY A 55 2.99 -13.82 14.28
CA GLY A 55 2.91 -14.83 13.23
C GLY A 55 3.57 -16.14 13.64
N PHE A 56 4.77 -16.09 14.22
CA PHE A 56 5.48 -17.27 14.69
C PHE A 56 4.75 -17.97 15.86
N ALA A 57 4.14 -17.18 16.76
CA ALA A 57 3.31 -17.70 17.85
C ALA A 57 2.06 -18.42 17.34
N VAL A 58 1.38 -17.88 16.33
CA VAL A 58 0.21 -18.51 15.68
C VAL A 58 0.59 -19.79 14.94
N LEU A 59 1.82 -19.90 14.43
CA LEU A 59 2.34 -21.14 13.83
C LEU A 59 2.60 -22.24 14.87
N HIS A 60 2.97 -21.90 16.11
CA HIS A 60 3.30 -22.86 17.17
C HIS A 60 2.08 -23.47 17.90
N LEU A 61 0.87 -22.96 17.67
CA LEU A 61 -0.36 -23.56 18.17
C LEU A 61 -0.83 -24.59 17.13
N ASP A 62 -0.95 -25.86 17.51
CA ASP A 62 -1.13 -26.95 16.53
C ASP A 62 -2.60 -27.31 16.30
N SER A 63 -3.46 -27.32 17.33
CA SER A 63 -4.85 -27.81 17.21
C SER A 63 -5.96 -26.75 17.35
N LYS A 64 -5.67 -25.60 17.97
CA LYS A 64 -6.59 -24.44 18.04
C LYS A 64 -6.23 -23.31 17.07
N ALA A 65 -5.10 -23.42 16.38
CA ALA A 65 -4.66 -22.38 15.46
C ALA A 65 -5.39 -22.40 14.15
N ASP A 66 -5.98 -23.51 13.71
CA ASP A 66 -6.65 -23.52 12.40
C ASP A 66 -7.87 -22.60 12.38
N THR A 67 -8.65 -22.58 13.46
CA THR A 67 -9.74 -21.60 13.63
C THR A 67 -9.21 -20.16 13.68
N ILE A 68 -8.09 -19.93 14.37
CA ILE A 68 -7.48 -18.59 14.47
C ILE A 68 -6.89 -18.15 13.13
N ARG A 69 -6.22 -19.05 12.38
CA ARG A 69 -5.66 -18.82 11.05
C ARG A 69 -6.75 -18.52 10.05
N GLN A 70 -7.86 -19.27 10.09
CA GLN A 70 -9.01 -19.01 9.24
C GLN A 70 -9.62 -17.63 9.53
N LEU A 71 -9.82 -17.29 10.80
CA LEU A 71 -10.31 -15.98 11.20
C LEU A 71 -9.35 -14.84 10.80
N LEU A 72 -8.05 -15.04 10.95
CA LEU A 72 -7.02 -14.07 10.55
C LEU A 72 -6.98 -13.88 9.03
N HIS A 73 -7.12 -14.97 8.28
CA HIS A 73 -7.17 -14.95 6.82
C HIS A 73 -8.41 -14.23 6.31
N GLU A 74 -9.59 -14.55 6.86
CA GLU A 74 -10.85 -13.88 6.53
C GLU A 74 -10.81 -12.40 6.91
N THR A 75 -10.29 -12.06 8.10
CA THR A 75 -10.14 -10.68 8.56
C THR A 75 -9.16 -9.89 7.69
N ASN A 76 -8.03 -10.48 7.29
CA ASN A 76 -7.07 -9.84 6.40
C ASN A 76 -7.68 -9.57 5.03
N ALA A 77 -8.39 -10.55 4.45
CA ALA A 77 -9.08 -10.39 3.18
C ALA A 77 -10.13 -9.26 3.24
N ILE A 78 -10.91 -9.20 4.32
CA ILE A 78 -11.91 -8.14 4.54
C ILE A 78 -11.22 -6.78 4.73
N CYS A 79 -10.19 -6.70 5.56
CA CYS A 79 -9.45 -5.46 5.82
C CYS A 79 -8.82 -4.90 4.53
N MET A 80 -8.18 -5.76 3.73
CA MET A 80 -7.63 -5.38 2.43
C MET A 80 -8.69 -4.82 1.49
N ARG A 81 -9.88 -5.44 1.43
CA ARG A 81 -10.99 -4.94 0.60
C ARG A 81 -11.48 -3.58 1.08
N ILE A 82 -11.69 -3.42 2.38
CA ILE A 82 -12.16 -2.16 2.98
C ILE A 82 -11.13 -1.04 2.73
N LEU A 83 -9.84 -1.30 2.97
CA LEU A 83 -8.78 -0.34 2.71
C LEU A 83 -8.73 0.07 1.23
N LEU A 84 -8.85 -0.90 0.32
CA LEU A 84 -8.87 -0.63 -1.10
C LEU A 84 -10.05 0.27 -1.48
N THR A 85 -11.25 -0.04 -0.97
CA THR A 85 -12.45 0.79 -1.20
C THR A 85 -12.29 2.19 -0.62
N LEU A 86 -11.77 2.33 0.60
CA LEU A 86 -11.54 3.62 1.24
C LEU A 86 -10.53 4.46 0.46
N ILE A 87 -9.40 3.87 0.04
CA ILE A 87 -8.39 4.58 -0.74
C ILE A 87 -8.97 5.04 -2.07
N SER A 88 -9.69 4.19 -2.80
CA SER A 88 -10.33 4.58 -4.07
C SER A 88 -11.34 5.71 -3.87
N ALA A 89 -12.17 5.65 -2.83
CA ALA A 89 -13.16 6.67 -2.50
C ALA A 89 -12.51 8.00 -2.08
N LEU A 90 -11.37 7.96 -1.39
CA LEU A 90 -10.62 9.14 -0.95
C LEU A 90 -9.79 9.77 -2.06
N THR A 91 -9.30 8.97 -3.01
CA THR A 91 -8.42 9.46 -4.08
C THR A 91 -9.23 10.17 -5.17
N LEU A 92 -10.41 9.67 -5.50
CA LEU A 92 -11.26 10.25 -6.54
C LEU A 92 -11.55 11.76 -6.37
N PRO A 93 -12.05 12.26 -5.22
CA PRO A 93 -12.34 13.69 -5.04
C PRO A 93 -11.08 14.56 -5.01
N VAL A 94 -9.94 14.03 -4.56
CA VAL A 94 -8.65 14.74 -4.58
C VAL A 94 -8.15 14.89 -6.01
N THR A 95 -8.24 13.83 -6.81
CA THR A 95 -7.89 13.85 -8.24
C THR A 95 -8.78 14.81 -9.01
N MET A 96 -10.09 14.79 -8.74
CA MET A 96 -11.08 15.70 -9.31
C MET A 96 -10.73 17.18 -9.08
N LYS A 97 -10.43 17.57 -7.83
CA LYS A 97 -10.02 18.94 -7.50
C LYS A 97 -8.72 19.35 -8.19
N CYS A 98 -7.72 18.47 -8.19
CA CYS A 98 -6.46 18.74 -8.89
C CYS A 98 -6.66 18.94 -10.39
N MET A 99 -7.57 18.18 -11.02
CA MET A 99 -7.87 18.28 -12.44
C MET A 99 -8.64 19.57 -12.78
N GLU A 100 -9.57 19.98 -11.93
CA GLU A 100 -10.33 21.24 -12.07
C GLU A 100 -9.43 22.47 -11.88
N GLU A 101 -8.57 22.47 -10.85
CA GLU A 101 -7.71 23.60 -10.50
C GLU A 101 -6.50 23.76 -11.43
N LYS A 102 -5.82 22.65 -11.79
CA LYS A 102 -4.60 22.71 -12.62
C LYS A 102 -4.89 22.69 -14.13
N ASN A 103 -5.89 21.94 -14.57
CA ASN A 103 -6.18 21.74 -16.00
C ASN A 103 -7.43 22.51 -16.47
N LYS A 104 -8.08 23.30 -15.59
CA LYS A 104 -9.28 24.12 -15.90
C LYS A 104 -10.39 23.33 -16.60
N LEU A 105 -10.54 22.06 -16.25
CA LEU A 105 -11.58 21.20 -16.78
C LEU A 105 -12.94 21.53 -16.15
N SER A 106 -14.00 21.50 -16.96
CA SER A 106 -15.37 21.69 -16.47
C SER A 106 -15.74 20.59 -15.47
N GLN A 107 -16.31 20.97 -14.33
CA GLN A 107 -16.71 20.08 -13.24
C GLN A 107 -17.59 18.91 -13.73
N THR A 108 -18.50 19.18 -14.67
CA THR A 108 -19.37 18.16 -15.28
C THR A 108 -18.57 17.13 -16.09
N VAL A 109 -17.53 17.55 -16.81
CA VAL A 109 -16.69 16.65 -17.60
C VAL A 109 -15.80 15.84 -16.69
N SER A 110 -15.24 16.46 -15.66
CA SER A 110 -14.40 15.81 -14.66
C SER A 110 -15.16 14.67 -13.95
N GLN A 111 -16.41 14.91 -13.53
CA GLN A 111 -17.18 13.97 -12.70
C GLN A 111 -17.66 12.72 -13.46
N PHE A 112 -17.78 12.80 -14.79
CA PHE A 112 -18.18 11.67 -15.62
C PHE A 112 -16.98 10.99 -16.29
N VAL A 113 -16.03 11.77 -16.81
CA VAL A 113 -14.94 11.24 -17.61
C VAL A 113 -13.78 10.71 -16.75
N LEU A 114 -13.47 11.30 -15.58
CA LEU A 114 -12.40 10.76 -14.72
C LEU A 114 -12.71 9.37 -14.17
N PRO A 115 -13.91 9.10 -13.59
CA PRO A 115 -14.22 7.76 -13.09
C PRO A 115 -14.24 6.72 -14.22
N LEU A 116 -14.72 7.10 -15.41
CA LEU A 116 -14.71 6.24 -16.59
C LEU A 116 -13.26 5.96 -17.06
N ALA A 117 -12.44 7.00 -17.17
CA ALA A 117 -11.04 6.91 -17.57
C ALA A 117 -10.18 6.14 -16.56
N MET A 118 -10.44 6.27 -15.25
CA MET A 118 -9.77 5.49 -14.21
C MET A 118 -10.12 3.99 -14.26
N THR A 119 -11.30 3.66 -14.77
CA THR A 119 -11.72 2.25 -14.95
C THR A 119 -11.12 1.66 -16.24
N MET A 120 -11.01 2.47 -17.30
CA MET A 120 -10.41 2.05 -18.59
C MET A 120 -8.88 1.99 -18.53
N HIS A 121 -8.24 2.90 -17.80
CA HIS A 121 -6.80 2.92 -17.63
C HIS A 121 -6.42 2.01 -16.46
N MET A 122 -6.14 0.73 -16.74
CA MET A 122 -5.53 -0.18 -15.76
C MET A 122 -4.00 -0.24 -15.92
N PRO A 123 -3.23 0.67 -15.29
CA PRO A 123 -1.77 0.58 -15.29
C PRO A 123 -1.27 -0.64 -14.48
N GLY A 124 -2.07 -1.08 -13.50
CA GLY A 124 -1.73 -2.20 -12.62
C GLY A 124 -1.80 -3.57 -13.30
N ALA A 125 -2.79 -3.81 -14.17
CA ALA A 125 -2.94 -5.11 -14.86
C ALA A 125 -1.77 -5.38 -15.82
N ALA A 126 -1.38 -4.36 -16.59
CA ALA A 126 -0.30 -4.46 -17.57
C ALA A 126 1.08 -4.76 -16.94
N THR A 127 1.26 -4.47 -15.65
CA THR A 127 2.52 -4.70 -14.92
C THR A 127 2.45 -5.88 -13.96
N TYR A 128 1.29 -6.15 -13.36
CA TYR A 128 1.09 -7.24 -12.41
C TYR A 128 1.09 -8.62 -13.06
N TYR A 129 0.33 -8.82 -14.15
CA TYR A 129 0.23 -10.13 -14.81
C TYR A 129 1.58 -10.65 -15.36
N PRO A 130 2.43 -9.82 -16.01
CA PRO A 130 3.75 -10.27 -16.44
C PRO A 130 4.65 -10.65 -15.27
N MET A 131 4.61 -9.91 -14.16
CA MET A 131 5.43 -10.18 -12.97
C MET A 131 5.06 -11.53 -12.32
N VAL A 132 3.76 -11.81 -12.18
CA VAL A 132 3.28 -13.09 -11.63
C VAL A 132 3.64 -14.25 -12.56
N SER A 133 3.46 -14.07 -13.87
CA SER A 133 3.83 -15.09 -14.86
C SER A 133 5.34 -15.36 -14.86
N LEU A 134 6.18 -14.33 -14.73
CA LEU A 134 7.63 -14.46 -14.60
C LEU A 134 8.01 -15.24 -13.33
N PHE A 135 7.38 -14.90 -12.20
CA PHE A 135 7.62 -15.55 -10.92
C PHE A 135 7.27 -17.04 -10.95
N VAL A 136 6.11 -17.40 -11.50
CA VAL A 136 5.67 -18.80 -11.65
C VAL A 136 6.58 -19.56 -12.61
N ALA A 137 7.06 -18.91 -13.68
CA ALA A 137 7.98 -19.51 -14.63
C ALA A 137 9.37 -19.79 -14.03
N GLN A 138 9.88 -18.89 -13.19
CA GLN A 138 11.12 -19.10 -12.44
C GLN A 138 10.99 -20.24 -11.43
N MET A 139 9.85 -20.36 -10.75
CA MET A 139 9.56 -21.45 -9.81
C MET A 139 9.57 -22.84 -10.47
N HIS A 140 9.21 -22.93 -11.76
CA HIS A 140 9.25 -24.18 -12.53
C HIS A 140 10.58 -24.41 -13.27
N GLY A 141 11.62 -23.61 -12.99
CA GLY A 141 12.93 -23.76 -13.59
C GLY A 141 13.01 -23.38 -15.07
N MET A 142 12.04 -22.63 -15.60
CA MET A 142 12.08 -22.18 -16.99
C MET A 142 13.09 -21.04 -17.16
N THR A 143 13.94 -21.12 -18.19
CA THR A 143 14.91 -20.07 -18.50
C THR A 143 14.20 -18.96 -19.27
N ILE A 144 14.06 -17.79 -18.64
CA ILE A 144 13.36 -16.65 -19.22
C ILE A 144 14.37 -15.65 -19.77
N THR A 145 14.37 -15.47 -21.08
CA THR A 145 15.21 -14.47 -21.75
C THR A 145 14.55 -13.09 -21.70
N PHE A 146 15.35 -12.02 -21.63
CA PHE A 146 14.88 -10.64 -21.61
C PHE A 146 13.85 -10.32 -22.71
N GLN A 147 14.05 -10.87 -23.90
CA GLN A 147 13.14 -10.69 -25.04
C GLN A 147 11.76 -11.31 -24.81
N MET A 148 11.70 -12.47 -24.13
CA MET A 148 10.45 -13.13 -23.77
C MET A 148 9.67 -12.33 -22.72
N THR A 149 10.36 -11.71 -21.77
CA THR A 149 9.75 -10.80 -20.79
C THR A 149 9.14 -9.57 -21.46
N ILE A 150 9.83 -8.97 -22.44
CA ILE A 150 9.29 -7.82 -23.19
C ILE A 150 8.04 -8.23 -23.97
N SER A 151 8.09 -9.34 -24.72
CA SER A 151 6.93 -9.82 -25.49
C SER A 151 5.73 -10.15 -24.61
N LEU A 152 5.97 -10.69 -23.40
CA LEU A 152 4.92 -10.95 -22.42
C LEU A 152 4.25 -9.65 -21.94
N VAL A 153 5.05 -8.63 -21.60
CA VAL A 153 4.55 -7.31 -21.18
C VAL A 153 3.77 -6.63 -22.31
N GLU A 154 4.30 -6.64 -23.53
CA GLU A 154 3.63 -6.05 -24.69
C GLU A 154 2.33 -6.76 -25.05
N GLY A 155 2.32 -8.09 -24.99
CA GLY A 155 1.13 -8.91 -25.25
C GLY A 155 0.01 -8.62 -24.26
N ILE A 156 0.34 -8.53 -22.96
CA ILE A 156 -0.63 -8.20 -21.92
C ILE A 156 -1.12 -6.76 -22.06
N ARG A 157 -0.24 -5.80 -22.33
CA ARG A 157 -0.61 -4.40 -22.60
C ARG A 157 -1.59 -4.28 -23.77
N THR A 158 -1.36 -5.05 -24.83
CA THR A 158 -2.23 -5.04 -26.02
C THR A 158 -3.59 -5.66 -25.70
N ALA A 159 -3.62 -6.77 -24.96
CA ALA A 159 -4.87 -7.40 -24.52
C ALA A 159 -5.70 -6.52 -23.58
N THR A 160 -5.07 -5.78 -22.66
CA THR A 160 -5.77 -4.85 -21.77
C THR A 160 -6.32 -3.64 -22.52
N ASN A 161 -5.59 -3.13 -23.53
CA ASN A 161 -6.09 -2.05 -24.38
C ASN A 161 -7.32 -2.47 -25.20
N ILE A 162 -7.30 -3.67 -25.78
CA ILE A 162 -8.44 -4.21 -26.55
C ILE A 162 -9.65 -4.47 -25.63
N THR A 163 -9.41 -4.92 -24.40
CA THR A 163 -10.49 -5.14 -23.42
C THR A 163 -11.12 -3.81 -22.99
N GLY A 164 -10.35 -2.73 -22.88
CA GLY A 164 -10.87 -1.38 -22.62
C GLY A 164 -11.80 -0.87 -23.73
N ASP A 165 -11.49 -1.16 -25.00
CA ASP A 165 -12.34 -0.78 -26.15
C ASP A 165 -13.61 -1.64 -26.27
N SER A 166 -13.60 -2.87 -25.76
CA SER A 166 -14.76 -3.79 -25.85
C SER A 166 -15.94 -3.46 -24.91
N ILE A 167 -15.80 -2.46 -24.02
CA ILE A 167 -16.88 -2.02 -23.11
C ILE A 167 -17.66 -0.84 -23.68
N ILE A 168 -17.37 -0.40 -24.92
CA ILE A 168 -18.22 0.57 -25.64
C ILE A 168 -18.99 -0.19 -26.73
N PRO A 169 -20.14 -0.84 -26.43
CA PRO A 169 -21.08 -1.11 -27.49
C PRO A 169 -21.56 0.24 -28.00
N TYR A 170 -21.23 0.55 -29.24
CA TYR A 170 -21.82 1.65 -29.98
C TYR A 170 -23.35 1.53 -29.92
N TYR A 171 -23.98 2.36 -29.09
CA TYR A 171 -25.38 2.76 -29.19
C TYR A 171 -25.57 4.16 -28.60
#